data_AF-A0A818EEH4-F1
#
_entry.id   AF-A0A818EEH4-F1
#
_cell.length_a   1.000
_cell.length_b   1.000
_cell.length_c   1.000
_cell.angle_alpha   90.00
_cell.angle_beta   90.00
_cell.angle_gamma   90.00
#
_symmetry.space_group_name_H-M   'P 1'
#
loop_
_entity.id
_entity.type
_entity.pdbx_description
1 polymer ?
#
loop_
_entity_poly.entity_id
_entity_poly.type
_entity_poly.pdbx_seq_one_letter_code
_entity_poly.pdbx_strand_id
1 'polypeptide(L)' 'ITFADHENGTVSATLVQILSQKNDRNELEMLVGSVSLTRRLSEGSYLCRSHWEQHKEPVKTVLQYIYGKEAEKELSYE' A
#
# COMPACT_ATOMS: atom_id res chain seq x y z
N ILE A 1 -5.56 -4.30 -10.48
CA ILE A 1 -6.85 -4.00 -9.82
C ILE A 1 -7.93 -4.64 -10.65
N THR A 2 -8.74 -5.48 -10.02
CA THR A 2 -9.84 -6.20 -10.66
C THR A 2 -11.12 -5.42 -10.35
N PHE A 3 -11.85 -5.00 -11.37
CA PHE A 3 -13.14 -4.33 -11.22
C PHE A 3 -14.21 -5.41 -11.38
N ALA A 4 -14.93 -5.73 -10.30
CA ALA A 4 -16.09 -6.61 -10.39
C ALA A 4 -17.30 -5.73 -10.73
N ASP A 5 -17.89 -5.98 -11.90
CA ASP A 5 -19.07 -5.27 -12.35
C ASP A 5 -20.29 -5.70 -11.51
N HIS A 6 -20.96 -4.72 -10.91
CA HIS A 6 -22.36 -4.74 -10.42
C HIS A 6 -22.76 -5.24 -9.02
N GLU A 7 -21.87 -5.56 -8.08
CA GLU A 7 -22.27 -5.74 -6.66
C GLU A 7 -21.30 -5.04 -5.72
N ASN A 8 -21.80 -4.11 -4.88
CA ASN A 8 -21.11 -3.43 -3.77
C ASN A 8 -19.57 -3.52 -3.83
N GLY A 9 -18.99 -2.84 -4.81
CA GLY A 9 -17.60 -3.03 -5.19
C GLY A 9 -16.66 -2.79 -4.01
N THR A 10 -15.78 -3.75 -3.73
CA THR A 10 -14.66 -3.53 -2.83
C THR A 10 -13.43 -3.21 -3.66
N VAL A 11 -12.67 -2.18 -3.28
CA VAL A 11 -11.37 -1.90 -3.88
C VAL A 11 -10.26 -2.23 -2.91
N SER A 12 -9.37 -3.09 -3.37
CA SER A 12 -8.12 -3.43 -2.70
C SER A 12 -6.93 -2.91 -3.50
N ALA A 13 -6.00 -2.25 -2.82
CA ALA A 13 -4.70 -1.90 -3.36
C ALA A 13 -3.62 -2.47 -2.44
N THR A 14 -2.64 -3.16 -3.02
CA THR A 14 -1.52 -3.76 -2.30
C THR A 14 -0.22 -3.20 -2.84
N LEU A 15 0.62 -2.68 -1.93
CA LEU A 15 2.00 -2.30 -2.21
C LEU A 15 2.90 -3.41 -1.69
N VAL A 16 3.80 -3.92 -2.54
CA VAL A 16 4.91 -4.79 -2.16
C VAL A 16 6.18 -3.97 -2.33
N GLN A 17 7.01 -3.89 -1.29
CA GLN A 17 8.23 -3.09 -1.32
C GLN A 17 9.37 -3.80 -0.62
N ILE A 18 10.58 -3.51 -1.08
CA ILE A 18 11.83 -3.94 -0.44
C ILE A 18 12.52 -2.67 0.04
N LEU A 19 12.88 -2.63 1.32
CA LEU A 19 13.76 -1.60 1.88
C LEU A 19 15.04 -2.25 2.35
N SER A 20 16.12 -1.50 2.29
CA SER A 20 17.43 -1.95 2.75
C SER A 20 18.18 -0.82 3.41
N GLN A 21 18.88 -1.12 4.49
CA GLN A 21 19.75 -0.19 5.20
C GLN A 21 21.04 -0.87 5.63
N LYS A 22 22.02 -0.08 6.09
CA LYS A 22 23.18 -0.61 6.81
C LYS A 22 22.91 -0.51 8.31
N ASN A 23 23.14 -1.58 9.04
CA ASN A 23 23.06 -1.58 10.51
C ASN A 23 24.35 -1.02 11.14
N ASP A 24 24.42 -0.98 12.47
CA ASP A 24 25.58 -0.45 13.22
C ASP A 24 26.87 -1.26 13.02
N ARG A 25 26.76 -2.49 12.53
CA ARG A 25 27.89 -3.35 12.15
C ARG A 25 28.32 -3.16 10.70
N ASN A 26 27.71 -2.19 9.99
CA ASN A 26 27.92 -1.94 8.56
C ASN A 26 27.54 -3.14 7.67
N GLU A 27 26.65 -4.02 8.16
CA GLU A 27 26.07 -5.14 7.42
C GLU A 27 24.79 -4.68 6.71
N LEU A 28 24.48 -5.29 5.56
CA LEU A 28 23.24 -5.00 4.82
C LEU A 28 22.07 -5.72 5.48
N GLU A 29 21.08 -4.95 5.91
CA GLU A 29 19.80 -5.45 6.38
C GLU A 29 18.72 -5.13 5.34
N MET A 30 17.81 -6.07 5.10
CA MET A 30 16.75 -5.95 4.11
C MET A 30 15.39 -6.34 4.70
N LEU A 31 14.40 -5.46 4.54
CA LEU A 31 13.01 -5.73 4.88
C LEU A 31 12.18 -5.89 3.59
N VAL A 32 11.59 -7.06 3.43
CA VAL A 32 10.64 -7.37 2.35
C VAL A 32 9.26 -7.49 2.97
N GLY A 33 8.31 -6.67 2.52
CA GLY A 33 6.95 -6.72 3.05
C GLY A 33 5.90 -6.18 2.10
N SER A 34 4.66 -6.23 2.57
CA SER A 34 3.51 -5.71 1.83
C SER A 34 2.50 -5.03 2.74
N VAL A 35 1.91 -3.95 2.26
CA VAL A 35 0.78 -3.27 2.90
C VAL A 35 -0.41 -3.29 1.95
N SER A 36 -1.59 -3.61 2.48
CA SER A 36 -2.84 -3.63 1.70
C SER A 36 -3.86 -2.66 2.29
N LEU A 37 -4.50 -1.88 1.44
CA LEU A 37 -5.63 -1.02 1.77
C LEU A 37 -6.88 -1.56 1.09
N THR A 38 -7.93 -1.81 1.87
CA THR A 38 -9.23 -2.24 1.35
C THR A 38 -10.29 -1.22 1.72
N ARG A 39 -10.98 -0.68 0.71
CA ARG A 39 -12.10 0.26 0.88
C ARG A 39 -13.38 -0.39 0.37
N ARG A 40 -14.40 -0.43 1.23
CA ARG A 40 -15.78 -0.73 0.82
C ARG A 40 -16.39 0.51 0.21
N LEU A 41 -17.04 0.37 -0.94
CA LEU A 41 -17.81 1.46 -1.51
C LEU A 41 -19.11 1.67 -0.74
N SER A 42 -19.49 2.95 -0.61
CA SER A 42 -20.84 3.34 -0.24
C SER A 42 -21.84 2.87 -1.29
N GLU A 43 -23.06 2.53 -0.88
CA GLU A 43 -24.15 2.18 -1.80
C GLU A 43 -24.33 3.26 -2.89
N GLY A 44 -24.52 2.84 -4.13
CA GLY A 44 -24.63 3.74 -5.29
C GLY A 44 -23.30 4.33 -5.80
N SER A 45 -22.17 4.02 -5.16
CA SER A 45 -20.85 4.43 -5.63
C SER A 45 -20.23 3.38 -6.55
N TYR A 46 -19.71 3.82 -7.70
CA TYR A 46 -19.03 2.95 -8.66
C TYR A 46 -17.59 3.43 -8.86
N LEU A 47 -16.63 2.50 -8.83
CA LEU A 47 -15.29 2.79 -9.33
C LEU A 47 -15.22 2.52 -10.82
N CYS A 48 -15.29 3.59 -11.59
CA CYS A 48 -14.88 3.57 -12.97
C CYS A 48 -13.36 3.75 -13.09
N ARG A 49 -12.82 3.37 -14.25
CA ARG A 49 -11.38 3.51 -14.56
C ARG A 49 -10.88 4.95 -14.38
N SER A 50 -11.66 5.95 -14.77
CA SER A 50 -11.29 7.36 -14.61
C SER A 50 -11.19 7.77 -13.13
N HIS A 51 -12.10 7.29 -12.28
CA HIS A 51 -12.01 7.50 -10.83
C HIS A 51 -10.73 6.89 -10.26
N TRP A 52 -10.38 5.65 -10.65
CA TRP A 52 -9.12 5.04 -10.21
C TRP A 52 -7.89 5.83 -10.67
N GLU A 53 -7.82 6.22 -11.95
CA GLU A 53 -6.68 6.98 -12.49
C GLU A 53 -6.45 8.31 -11.75
N GLN A 54 -7.51 8.97 -11.29
CA GLN A 54 -7.42 10.19 -10.48
C GLN A 54 -6.86 9.93 -9.07
N HIS A 55 -7.15 8.77 -8.48
CA HIS A 55 -6.87 8.48 -7.07
C HIS A 55 -5.68 7.54 -6.85
N LYS A 56 -5.12 6.94 -7.92
CA LYS A 56 -4.04 5.94 -7.82
C LYS A 56 -2.76 6.50 -7.16
N GLU A 57 -2.36 7.74 -7.49
CA GLU A 57 -1.16 8.35 -6.93
C GLU A 57 -1.34 8.69 -5.45
N PRO A 58 -2.46 9.33 -5.02
CA PRO A 58 -2.77 9.46 -3.59
C PRO A 58 -2.76 8.12 -2.83
N VAL A 59 -3.39 7.07 -3.38
CA VAL A 59 -3.43 5.74 -2.75
C VAL A 59 -2.02 5.14 -2.62
N LYS A 60 -1.20 5.24 -3.68
CA LYS A 60 0.19 4.80 -3.67
C LYS A 60 1.00 5.54 -2.60
N THR A 61 0.90 6.87 -2.52
CA THR A 61 1.59 7.69 -1.52
C THR A 61 1.23 7.27 -0.10
N VAL A 62 -0.06 7.03 0.18
CA VAL A 62 -0.51 6.55 1.50
C VAL A 62 0.06 5.16 1.81
N LEU A 63 0.01 4.22 0.87
CA LEU A 63 0.57 2.87 1.06
C LEU A 63 2.08 2.92 1.33
N GLN A 64 2.82 3.77 0.59
CA GLN A 64 4.26 3.96 0.78
C GLN A 64 4.57 4.59 2.14
N TYR A 65 3.78 5.57 2.58
CA TYR A 65 3.92 6.17 3.91
C TYR A 65 3.70 5.14 5.03
N ILE A 66 2.63 4.35 4.96
CA ILE A 66 2.34 3.31 5.95
C ILE A 66 3.48 2.29 5.98
N TYR A 67 3.90 1.79 4.80
CA TYR A 67 5.01 0.84 4.71
C TYR A 67 6.30 1.41 5.31
N GLY A 68 6.64 2.66 4.97
CA GLY A 68 7.83 3.33 5.49
C GLY A 68 7.78 3.49 7.02
N LYS A 69 6.63 3.85 7.59
CA LYS A 69 6.46 3.99 9.05
C LYS A 69 6.58 2.67 9.81
N GLU A 70 6.04 1.59 9.27
CA GLU A 70 6.22 0.26 9.89
C GLU A 70 7.65 -0.26 9.70
N ALA A 71 8.24 -0.04 8.52
CA ALA A 71 9.63 -0.40 8.26
C ALA A 71 10.60 0.35 9.16
N GLU A 72 10.39 1.66 9.39
CA GLU A 72 11.18 2.44 10.35
C GLU A 72 11.15 1.79 11.73
N LYS A 73 9.98 1.37 12.24
CA LYS A 73 9.91 0.69 13.54
C LYS A 73 10.73 -0.60 13.53
N GLU A 74 10.49 -1.47 12.55
CA GLU A 74 11.13 -2.79 12.47
C GLU A 74 12.65 -2.70 12.35
N LEU A 75 13.13 -1.74 11.54
CA LEU A 75 14.54 -1.50 11.26
C LEU A 75 15.25 -0.65 12.34
N SER A 76 14.50 0.00 13.24
CA SER A 76 15.04 0.77 14.37
C SER A 76 15.03 -0.02 15.69
N TYR A 77 14.52 -1.25 15.68
CA TYR A 77 14.56 -2.11 16.85
C TYR A 77 16.00 -2.62 17.07
N GLU A 78 16.71 -1.94 17.99
CA GLU A 78 17.76 -2.55 18.83
C GLU A 78 17.14 -3.48 19.90
#